data_AF-A0A6J5XXC7-F1
#
_entry.id   AF-A0A6J5XXC7-F1
#
_cell.length_a   1.000
_cell.length_b   1.000
_cell.length_c   1.000
_cell.angle_alpha   90.00
_cell.angle_beta   90.00
_cell.angle_gamma   90.00
#
_symmetry.space_group_name_H-M   'P 1'
#
loop_
_entity.id
_entity.type
_entity.pdbx_description
1 polymer ?
#
loop_
_entity_poly.entity_id
_entity_poly.type
_entity_poly.pdbx_seq_one_letter_code
_entity_poly.pdbx_strand_id
1 'polypeptide(L)'
;MVLEFGLEVTTVLSGTALASSYPPSNGAFKPEASNVMSAILAFLLARGSPLMINVHPYFAYSSDPTNIHLNYAQFTATSPVVQDGALSYYNLFDATVDAFFAAMEKAGGGGVGVVVSESSWPSDGNGDFTTPELAGTYNRNFLKNITSKAGTPKRPWCLH
;
A
#
# COMPACT_ATOMS: atom_id res chain seq x y z
N MET A 1 -1.62 38.26 -9.11
CA MET A 1 -2.24 37.23 -9.97
C MET A 1 -1.20 36.12 -10.12
N VAL A 2 -1.25 35.12 -9.24
CA VAL A 2 -0.32 33.98 -9.29
C VAL A 2 -1.08 32.89 -10.05
N LEU A 3 -0.53 32.45 -11.18
CA LEU A 3 -1.03 31.27 -11.86
C LEU A 3 -0.53 30.06 -11.03
N GLU A 4 -1.37 29.55 -10.14
CA GLU A 4 -1.16 28.23 -9.53
C GLU A 4 -1.34 27.17 -10.60
N PHE A 5 -0.23 26.67 -11.16
CA PHE A 5 -0.26 25.30 -11.66
C PHE A 5 -0.14 24.39 -10.44
N GLY A 6 -1.26 23.85 -9.97
CA GLY A 6 -1.36 22.83 -8.91
C GLY A 6 -0.79 21.48 -9.32
N LEU A 7 0.43 21.49 -9.86
CA LEU A 7 1.19 20.31 -10.29
C LEU A 7 2.18 19.95 -9.18
N GLU A 8 1.87 18.86 -8.49
CA GLU A 8 2.75 18.30 -7.46
C GLU A 8 3.82 17.42 -8.09
N VAL A 9 5.04 17.51 -7.59
CA VAL A 9 6.15 16.64 -8.01
C VAL A 9 6.27 15.51 -7.01
N THR A 10 6.23 14.28 -7.50
CA THR A 10 6.35 13.08 -6.67
C THR A 10 7.17 11.99 -7.36
N THR A 11 7.37 10.88 -6.67
CA THR A 11 7.94 9.65 -7.20
C THR A 11 7.06 8.46 -6.82
N VAL A 12 7.18 7.37 -7.57
CA VAL A 12 6.40 6.16 -7.40
C VAL A 12 7.29 5.03 -6.87
N LEU A 13 6.83 4.33 -5.83
CA LEU A 13 7.49 3.13 -5.32
C LEU A 13 6.64 1.89 -5.52
N SER A 14 7.27 0.74 -5.77
CA SER A 14 6.60 -0.55 -5.65
C SER A 14 6.82 -1.14 -4.26
N GLY A 15 6.03 -2.16 -3.89
CA GLY A 15 6.21 -2.91 -2.64
C GLY A 15 7.63 -3.47 -2.43
N THR A 16 8.42 -3.64 -3.50
CA THR A 16 9.82 -4.09 -3.42
C THR A 16 10.78 -3.08 -2.77
N ALA A 17 10.35 -1.84 -2.53
CA ALA A 17 11.11 -0.83 -1.80
C ALA A 17 11.22 -1.15 -0.29
N LEU A 18 10.30 -1.98 0.23
CA LEU A 18 10.30 -2.40 1.63
C LEU A 18 11.23 -3.60 1.83
N ALA A 19 12.02 -3.58 2.91
CA ALA A 19 12.75 -4.75 3.41
C ALA A 19 11.88 -5.61 4.34
N SER A 20 10.99 -4.96 5.09
CA SER A 20 10.02 -5.60 5.97
C SER A 20 8.66 -4.93 5.81
N SER A 21 7.61 -5.74 5.80
CA SER A 21 6.21 -5.28 5.74
C SER A 21 5.28 -6.06 6.68
N TYR A 22 5.81 -7.02 7.44
CA TYR A 22 5.05 -7.85 8.38
C TYR A 22 5.65 -7.84 9.80
N PRO A 23 4.82 -7.61 10.84
CA PRO A 23 3.52 -6.95 10.75
C PRO A 23 3.67 -5.53 10.18
N PRO A 24 2.58 -4.85 9.75
CA PRO A 24 2.66 -3.53 9.12
C PRO A 24 3.46 -2.48 9.90
N SER A 25 3.38 -2.45 11.23
CA SER A 25 4.18 -1.57 12.10
C SER A 25 5.69 -1.77 11.98
N ASN A 26 6.13 -2.96 11.54
CA ASN A 26 7.53 -3.26 11.23
C ASN A 26 7.96 -2.82 9.83
N GLY A 27 7.07 -2.19 9.06
CA GLY A 27 7.38 -1.56 7.77
C GLY A 27 8.68 -0.77 7.78
N ALA A 28 9.62 -1.11 6.91
CA ALA A 28 10.90 -0.41 6.77
C ALA A 28 11.41 -0.47 5.33
N PHE A 29 12.01 0.63 4.85
CA PHE A 29 12.70 0.63 3.55
C PHE A 29 13.94 -0.25 3.60
N LYS A 30 14.33 -0.76 2.42
CA LYS A 30 15.62 -1.44 2.26
C LYS A 30 16.80 -0.57 2.72
N PRO A 31 17.81 -1.13 3.40
CA PRO A 31 18.96 -0.38 3.87
C PRO A 31 19.63 0.45 2.77
N GLU A 32 19.73 -0.11 1.56
CA GLU A 32 20.35 0.54 0.39
C GLU A 32 19.52 1.73 -0.12
N ALA A 33 18.21 1.72 0.12
CA ALA A 33 17.29 2.79 -0.27
C ALA A 33 17.04 3.83 0.85
N SER A 34 17.36 3.50 2.11
CA SER A 34 16.97 4.30 3.27
C SER A 34 17.44 5.76 3.20
N ASN A 35 18.72 6.00 2.87
CA ASN A 35 19.26 7.36 2.78
C ASN A 35 18.58 8.19 1.67
N VAL A 36 18.35 7.57 0.51
CA VAL A 36 17.67 8.22 -0.63
C VAL A 36 16.22 8.52 -0.27
N MET A 37 15.53 7.58 0.39
CA MET A 37 14.15 7.75 0.81
C MET A 37 13.99 8.86 1.83
N SER A 38 14.89 8.98 2.82
CA SER A 38 14.86 10.09 3.77
C SER A 38 14.98 11.46 3.06
N ALA A 39 15.85 11.57 2.05
CA ALA A 39 15.99 12.81 1.28
C ALA A 39 14.75 13.12 0.43
N ILE A 40 14.17 12.10 -0.24
CA ILE A 40 12.93 12.22 -1.01
C ILE A 40 11.78 12.66 -0.10
N LEU A 41 11.61 12.01 1.05
CA LEU A 41 10.52 12.32 1.98
C LEU A 41 10.65 13.73 2.56
N ALA A 42 11.87 14.18 2.86
CA ALA A 42 12.10 15.56 3.29
C ALA A 42 11.72 16.57 2.19
N PHE A 43 12.06 16.27 0.92
CA PHE A 43 11.65 17.10 -0.22
C PHE A 43 10.13 17.15 -0.37
N LEU A 44 9.46 15.99 -0.36
CA LEU A 44 8.00 15.90 -0.50
C LEU A 44 7.28 16.65 0.62
N LEU A 45 7.74 16.49 1.86
CA LEU A 45 7.20 17.20 3.02
C LEU A 45 7.33 18.72 2.86
N ALA A 46 8.49 19.21 2.41
CA ALA A 46 8.71 20.64 2.20
C ALA A 46 7.86 21.23 1.05
N ARG A 47 7.40 20.40 0.11
CA ARG A 47 6.55 20.79 -1.02
C ARG A 47 5.06 20.52 -0.77
N GLY A 48 4.71 19.85 0.31
CA GLY A 48 3.34 19.40 0.57
C GLY A 48 2.87 18.33 -0.41
N SER A 49 3.78 17.66 -1.12
CA SER A 49 3.44 16.63 -2.12
C SER A 49 3.38 15.24 -1.48
N PRO A 50 2.50 14.34 -1.95
CA PRO A 50 2.42 12.97 -1.44
C PRO A 50 3.54 12.11 -2.03
N LEU A 51 3.78 10.94 -1.43
CA LEU A 51 4.49 9.83 -2.06
C LEU A 51 3.48 8.94 -2.80
N MET A 52 3.79 8.51 -4.02
CA MET A 52 2.97 7.53 -4.74
C MET A 52 3.48 6.11 -4.55
N ILE A 53 2.57 5.15 -4.40
CA ILE A 53 2.90 3.73 -4.26
C ILE A 53 2.04 2.82 -5.14
N ASN A 54 2.66 1.79 -5.70
CA ASN A 54 1.99 0.69 -6.40
C ASN A 54 1.79 -0.46 -5.41
N VAL A 55 0.53 -0.84 -5.19
CA VAL A 55 0.12 -1.87 -4.23
C VAL A 55 -0.61 -2.98 -4.96
N HIS A 56 0.07 -4.10 -5.16
CA HIS A 56 -0.49 -5.29 -5.82
C HIS A 56 -0.43 -6.51 -4.90
N PRO A 57 -1.48 -6.76 -4.10
CA PRO A 57 -1.60 -7.95 -3.25
C PRO A 57 -1.36 -9.28 -3.98
N TYR A 58 -1.65 -9.31 -5.29
CA TYR A 58 -1.36 -10.45 -6.17
C TYR A 58 0.11 -10.92 -6.09
N PHE A 59 1.09 -10.02 -6.11
CA PHE A 59 2.50 -10.42 -6.13
C PHE A 59 2.91 -11.10 -4.83
N ALA A 60 2.44 -10.58 -3.70
CA ALA A 60 2.69 -11.19 -2.41
C ALA A 60 2.00 -12.57 -2.33
N TYR A 61 0.71 -12.66 -2.69
CA TYR A 61 -0.03 -13.92 -2.71
C TYR A 61 0.62 -14.99 -3.61
N SER A 62 0.97 -14.65 -4.85
CA SER A 62 1.57 -15.61 -5.79
C SER A 62 2.98 -16.03 -5.40
N SER A 63 3.72 -15.20 -4.64
CA SER A 63 5.05 -15.54 -4.13
C SER A 63 5.03 -16.46 -2.90
N ASP A 64 3.98 -16.39 -2.08
CA ASP A 64 3.82 -17.19 -0.87
C ASP A 64 2.35 -17.57 -0.63
N PRO A 65 1.75 -18.40 -1.49
CA PRO A 65 0.34 -18.79 -1.38
C PRO A 65 0.06 -19.70 -0.18
N THR A 66 1.12 -20.23 0.46
CA THR A 66 1.01 -21.07 1.65
C THR A 66 0.69 -20.23 2.89
N ASN A 67 1.32 -19.07 3.05
CA ASN A 67 1.11 -18.21 4.23
C ASN A 67 0.20 -17.01 3.95
N ILE A 68 0.10 -16.57 2.70
CA ILE A 68 -0.79 -15.46 2.33
C ILE A 68 -2.09 -16.06 1.78
N HIS A 69 -3.15 -15.97 2.58
CA HIS A 69 -4.44 -16.52 2.20
C HIS A 69 -5.11 -15.67 1.12
N LEU A 70 -5.75 -16.34 0.15
CA LEU A 70 -6.41 -15.66 -0.97
C LEU A 70 -7.49 -14.66 -0.51
N ASN A 71 -8.25 -14.98 0.54
CA ASN A 71 -9.28 -14.10 1.07
C ASN A 71 -8.72 -12.77 1.62
N TYR A 72 -7.51 -12.81 2.18
CA TYR A 72 -6.79 -11.64 2.64
C TYR A 72 -6.33 -10.76 1.46
N ALA A 73 -5.87 -11.38 0.38
CA ALA A 73 -5.44 -10.68 -0.82
C ALA A 73 -6.62 -10.14 -1.67
N GLN A 74 -7.81 -10.73 -1.54
CA GLN A 74 -9.01 -10.44 -2.34
C GLN A 74 -10.07 -9.61 -1.60
N PHE A 75 -9.78 -9.07 -0.41
CA PHE A 75 -10.72 -8.31 0.43
C PHE A 75 -11.99 -9.09 0.84
N THR A 76 -11.90 -10.41 0.96
CA THR A 76 -13.05 -11.27 1.33
C THR A 76 -12.94 -11.90 2.70
N ALA A 77 -11.90 -11.59 3.48
CA ALA A 77 -11.80 -12.05 4.86
C ALA A 77 -12.92 -11.45 5.74
N THR A 78 -13.51 -12.29 6.58
CA THR A 78 -14.60 -11.92 7.51
C THR A 78 -14.14 -11.72 8.95
N SER A 79 -12.88 -12.06 9.23
CA SER A 79 -12.20 -11.85 10.50
C SER A 79 -10.83 -11.21 10.25
N PRO A 80 -10.24 -10.52 11.26
CA PRO A 80 -8.86 -10.04 11.13
C PRO A 80 -7.91 -11.17 10.75
N VAL A 81 -7.07 -10.93 9.74
CA VAL A 81 -6.02 -11.86 9.31
C VAL A 81 -4.71 -11.52 10.00
N VAL A 82 -4.42 -10.23 10.18
CA VAL A 82 -3.27 -9.74 10.93
C VAL A 82 -3.73 -8.84 12.07
N GLN A 83 -3.28 -9.16 13.28
CA GLN A 83 -3.40 -8.30 14.45
C GLN A 83 -2.03 -7.69 14.76
N ASP A 84 -1.93 -6.37 14.70
CA ASP A 84 -0.70 -5.60 14.89
C ASP A 84 -0.91 -4.57 16.01
N GLY A 85 -0.64 -5.00 17.24
CA GLY A 85 -1.03 -4.24 18.43
C GLY A 85 -2.55 -4.04 18.48
N ALA A 86 -3.00 -2.79 18.45
CA ALA A 86 -4.42 -2.43 18.44
C ALA A 86 -5.04 -2.40 17.02
N LEU A 87 -4.23 -2.55 15.97
CA LEU A 87 -4.69 -2.47 14.58
C LEU A 87 -5.04 -3.86 14.06
N SER A 88 -6.22 -3.97 13.43
CA SER A 88 -6.71 -5.20 12.83
C SER A 88 -6.81 -5.05 11.32
N TYR A 89 -6.14 -5.92 10.58
CA TYR A 89 -6.14 -5.90 9.12
C TYR A 89 -6.95 -7.07 8.57
N TYR A 90 -7.95 -6.72 7.77
CA TYR A 90 -8.83 -7.67 7.08
C TYR A 90 -8.40 -7.92 5.64
N ASN A 91 -7.56 -7.04 5.07
CA ASN A 91 -7.06 -7.19 3.71
C ASN A 91 -5.58 -6.78 3.62
N LEU A 92 -4.88 -7.40 2.69
CA LEU A 92 -3.44 -7.21 2.49
C LEU A 92 -3.10 -5.83 1.92
N PHE A 93 -4.05 -5.20 1.21
CA PHE A 93 -3.87 -3.88 0.64
C PHE A 93 -3.65 -2.83 1.74
N ASP A 94 -4.57 -2.74 2.71
CA ASP A 94 -4.47 -1.80 3.84
C ASP A 94 -3.21 -2.07 4.67
N ALA A 95 -2.87 -3.35 4.88
CA ALA A 95 -1.65 -3.74 5.59
C ALA A 95 -0.38 -3.29 4.85
N THR A 96 -0.37 -3.35 3.52
CA THR A 96 0.77 -2.91 2.71
C THR A 96 0.90 -1.38 2.73
N VAL A 97 -0.22 -0.66 2.62
CA VAL A 97 -0.23 0.81 2.73
C VAL A 97 0.29 1.26 4.11
N ASP A 98 -0.15 0.60 5.19
CA ASP A 98 0.31 0.92 6.55
C ASP A 98 1.76 0.53 6.80
N ALA A 99 2.28 -0.49 6.11
CA ALA A 99 3.72 -0.79 6.10
C ALA A 99 4.55 0.32 5.43
N PHE A 100 4.04 0.95 4.37
CA PHE A 100 4.68 2.15 3.80
C PHE A 100 4.65 3.33 4.78
N PHE A 101 3.51 3.59 5.44
CA PHE A 101 3.45 4.63 6.46
C PHE A 101 4.44 4.38 7.61
N ALA A 102 4.57 3.15 8.09
CA ALA A 102 5.55 2.80 9.12
C ALA A 102 7.00 2.99 8.64
N ALA A 103 7.30 2.64 7.39
CA ALA A 103 8.62 2.85 6.79
C ALA A 103 8.95 4.34 6.65
N MET A 104 7.98 5.15 6.21
CA MET A 104 8.11 6.60 6.08
C MET A 104 8.34 7.27 7.44
N GLU A 105 7.60 6.87 8.48
CA GLU A 105 7.80 7.37 9.84
C GLU A 105 9.24 7.12 10.33
N LYS A 106 9.77 5.91 10.11
CA LYS A 106 11.16 5.56 10.47
C LYS A 106 12.21 6.32 9.67
N ALA A 107 11.88 6.74 8.45
CA ALA A 107 12.74 7.57 7.60
C ALA A 107 12.53 9.09 7.79
N GLY A 108 11.77 9.51 8.82
CA GLY A 108 11.53 10.93 9.13
C GLY A 108 10.46 11.60 8.26
N GLY A 109 9.73 10.85 7.44
CA GLY A 109 8.68 11.32 6.53
C GLY A 109 7.25 11.15 7.07
N GLY A 110 7.04 11.08 8.38
CA GLY A 110 5.73 10.77 8.98
C GLY A 110 4.59 11.76 8.66
N GLY A 111 4.93 12.97 8.19
CA GLY A 111 3.97 13.99 7.74
C GLY A 111 3.65 13.95 6.24
N VAL A 112 4.29 13.06 5.47
CA VAL A 112 4.06 12.94 4.02
C VAL A 112 2.84 12.07 3.77
N GLY A 113 1.91 12.54 2.93
CA GLY A 113 0.75 11.76 2.50
C GLY A 113 1.13 10.62 1.55
N VAL A 114 0.24 9.65 1.38
CA VAL A 114 0.41 8.54 0.43
C VAL A 114 -0.77 8.54 -0.54
N VAL A 115 -0.46 8.37 -1.82
CA VAL A 115 -1.44 8.12 -2.88
C VAL A 115 -1.14 6.76 -3.51
N VAL A 116 -2.16 5.93 -3.72
CA VAL A 116 -1.97 4.66 -4.42
C VAL A 116 -2.12 4.90 -5.91
N SER A 117 -1.02 4.80 -6.65
CA SER A 117 -0.98 5.03 -8.10
C SER A 117 -1.45 3.83 -8.91
N GLU A 118 -1.19 2.61 -8.44
CA GLU A 118 -1.58 1.39 -9.13
C GLU A 118 -2.00 0.30 -8.15
N SER A 119 -3.04 -0.44 -8.53
CA SER A 119 -3.54 -1.61 -7.82
C SER A 119 -4.40 -2.45 -8.77
N SER A 120 -4.12 -3.74 -8.88
CA SER A 120 -4.80 -4.64 -9.83
C SER A 120 -4.49 -6.10 -9.56
N TRP A 121 -5.22 -7.00 -10.23
CA TRP A 121 -4.98 -8.44 -10.26
C TRP A 121 -5.03 -8.95 -11.72
N PRO A 122 -4.02 -9.71 -12.19
CA PRO A 122 -3.99 -10.19 -13.58
C PRO A 122 -5.08 -11.22 -13.88
N SER A 123 -5.66 -11.16 -15.08
CA SER A 123 -6.71 -12.11 -15.51
C SER A 123 -6.19 -13.39 -16.15
N ASP A 124 -4.89 -13.46 -16.45
CA ASP A 124 -4.21 -14.62 -17.04
C ASP A 124 -2.69 -14.52 -16.83
N GLY A 125 -1.93 -15.58 -17.14
CA GLY A 125 -0.46 -15.58 -17.20
C GLY A 125 0.25 -16.33 -16.07
N ASN A 126 -0.47 -16.83 -15.07
CA ASN A 126 0.06 -17.59 -13.93
C ASN A 126 -0.95 -18.64 -13.41
N GLY A 127 -1.54 -19.40 -14.34
CA GLY A 127 -2.45 -20.51 -14.04
C GLY A 127 -3.60 -20.13 -13.12
N ASP A 128 -3.88 -20.96 -12.12
CA ASP A 128 -5.01 -20.80 -11.21
C ASP A 128 -4.93 -19.55 -10.31
N PHE A 129 -3.78 -18.86 -10.28
CA PHE A 129 -3.62 -17.61 -9.53
C PHE A 129 -4.08 -16.37 -10.31
N THR A 130 -4.31 -16.50 -11.61
CA THR A 130 -4.68 -15.40 -12.51
C THR A 130 -5.80 -15.85 -13.43
N THR A 131 -7.04 -15.63 -13.01
CA THR A 131 -8.22 -15.91 -13.83
C THR A 131 -9.07 -14.65 -13.99
N PRO A 132 -9.91 -14.56 -15.03
CA PRO A 132 -10.86 -13.45 -15.16
C PRO A 132 -11.76 -13.28 -13.93
N GLU A 133 -12.13 -14.38 -13.27
CA GLU A 133 -12.94 -14.38 -12.06
C GLU A 133 -12.20 -13.76 -10.86
N LEU A 134 -10.92 -14.12 -10.66
CA LEU A 134 -10.09 -13.55 -9.60
C LEU A 134 -9.80 -12.07 -9.85
N ALA A 135 -9.49 -11.70 -11.10
CA ALA A 135 -9.28 -10.31 -11.48
C ALA A 135 -10.54 -9.45 -11.28
N GLY A 136 -11.70 -9.96 -11.69
CA GLY A 136 -12.98 -9.30 -11.50
C GLY A 136 -13.35 -9.14 -10.02
N THR A 137 -13.07 -10.16 -9.20
CA THR A 137 -13.31 -10.11 -7.75
C THR A 137 -12.45 -9.05 -7.08
N TYR A 138 -11.15 -9.05 -7.36
CA TYR A 138 -10.21 -8.09 -6.81
C TYR A 138 -10.62 -6.65 -7.16
N ASN A 139 -10.82 -6.36 -8.45
CA ASN A 139 -11.08 -5.00 -8.91
C ASN A 139 -12.40 -4.43 -8.34
N ARG A 140 -13.45 -5.27 -8.24
CA ARG A 140 -14.72 -4.85 -7.62
C ARG A 140 -14.56 -4.54 -6.13
N ASN A 141 -13.85 -5.39 -5.41
CA ASN A 141 -13.67 -5.19 -3.97
C ASN A 141 -12.70 -4.06 -3.65
N PHE A 142 -11.64 -3.90 -4.45
CA PHE A 142 -10.74 -2.76 -4.39
C PHE A 142 -11.52 -1.45 -4.58
N LEU A 143 -12.34 -1.35 -5.62
CA LEU A 143 -13.19 -0.19 -5.86
C LEU A 143 -14.12 0.08 -4.66
N LYS A 144 -14.76 -0.97 -4.11
CA LYS A 144 -15.60 -0.86 -2.92
C LYS A 144 -14.82 -0.35 -1.71
N ASN A 145 -13.59 -0.83 -1.50
CA ASN A 145 -12.72 -0.41 -0.40
C ASN A 145 -12.39 1.08 -0.49
N ILE A 146 -11.88 1.53 -1.64
CA ILE A 146 -11.47 2.94 -1.83
C ILE A 146 -12.67 3.90 -1.81
N THR A 147 -13.82 3.51 -2.36
CA THR A 147 -15.03 4.36 -2.38
C THR A 147 -15.72 4.44 -1.02
N SER A 148 -15.46 3.51 -0.10
CA SER A 148 -15.95 3.57 1.28
C SER A 148 -15.36 4.74 2.08
N LYS A 149 -14.21 5.27 1.65
CA LYS A 149 -13.47 6.36 2.32
C LYS A 149 -13.10 6.06 3.78
N ALA A 150 -12.98 4.78 4.14
CA ALA A 150 -12.60 4.35 5.49
C ALA A 150 -11.10 4.55 5.82
N GLY A 151 -10.27 4.84 4.82
CA GLY A 151 -8.81 4.87 4.96
C GLY A 151 -8.25 3.48 5.31
N THR A 152 -7.11 3.45 5.99
CA THR A 152 -6.49 2.23 6.53
C THR A 152 -6.59 2.21 8.06
N PRO A 153 -6.37 1.06 8.74
CA PRO A 153 -6.36 1.00 10.20
C PRO A 153 -5.45 2.04 10.88
N LYS A 154 -4.23 2.28 10.38
CA LYS A 154 -3.30 3.29 10.93
C LYS A 154 -3.63 4.73 10.51
N ARG A 155 -4.33 4.91 9.39
CA ARG A 155 -4.69 6.23 8.82
C ARG A 155 -6.16 6.25 8.36
N PRO A 156 -7.13 6.20 9.29
CA PRO A 156 -8.56 6.17 8.92
C PRO A 156 -9.07 7.50 8.35
N TRP A 157 -8.28 8.57 8.43
CA TRP A 157 -8.58 9.89 7.88
C TRP A 157 -7.87 10.20 6.55
N CYS A 158 -6.97 9.32 6.09
CA CYS A 158 -6.28 9.53 4.81
C CYS A 158 -7.13 8.92 3.68
N LEU A 159 -7.61 9.77 2.79
CA LEU A 159 -8.30 9.34 1.57
C LEU A 159 -7.25 8.87 0.55
N HIS A 160 -7.52 7.73 -0.09
CA HIS A 160 -6.69 7.17 -1.18
C HIS A 160 -6.68 8.07 -2.42
#